data_AF-A0A3M1J0T7-F1
#
_entry.id   AF-A0A3M1J0T7-F1
#
_cell.length_a   1.000
_cell.length_b   1.000
_cell.length_c   1.000
_cell.angle_alpha   90.00
_cell.angle_beta   90.00
_cell.angle_gamma   90.00
#
_symmetry.space_group_name_H-M   'P 1'
#
loop_
_entity.id
_entity.type
_entity.pdbx_description
1 polymer ?
#
loop_
_entity_poly.entity_id
_entity_poly.type
_entity_poly.pdbx_seq_one_letter_code
_entity_poly.pdbx_strand_id
1 'polypeptide(L)'
;PSVGDKWSVQLAQLNETEWTAAVRALGPHLAQASEKGMLVLSLYVPDQGPELQTVKLFQSLVSLQSALSQLQQTSGLQEVQLFTRALTHSQPHYLLQVSCAPAPGVSTAPLPVLGQTPGLYQEGLAANAALHYRVQVSATQRALQDSALSAQQDLMLEKVPDSPYYRYTLGSTSTYAAAQDLQKSLLAQGWRGAYIVAYIYGRRVSKGQAREYLSYFPDLARYLGR
;
A
#
# COMPACT_ATOMS: atom_id res chain seq x y z
N PRO A 1 -20.79 -12.17 -3.12
CA PRO A 1 -19.64 -11.89 -2.23
C PRO A 1 -19.31 -10.40 -2.20
N SER A 2 -19.46 -9.79 -1.02
CA SER A 2 -19.20 -8.37 -0.73
C SER A 2 -17.87 -7.86 -1.31
N VAL A 3 -17.88 -6.62 -1.79
CA VAL A 3 -16.66 -5.85 -2.04
C VAL A 3 -16.03 -5.61 -0.66
N GLY A 4 -15.00 -6.36 -0.28
CA GLY A 4 -14.40 -6.24 1.05
C GLY A 4 -13.61 -7.43 1.59
N ASP A 5 -13.49 -8.53 0.84
CA ASP A 5 -12.72 -9.68 1.30
C ASP A 5 -11.23 -9.29 1.44
N LYS A 6 -10.67 -9.53 2.63
CA LYS A 6 -9.26 -9.32 2.96
C LYS A 6 -8.64 -10.68 3.27
N TRP A 7 -7.45 -10.93 2.73
CA TRP A 7 -6.68 -12.15 2.99
C TRP A 7 -5.29 -11.79 3.48
N SER A 8 -4.72 -12.61 4.35
CA SER A 8 -3.39 -12.37 4.91
C SER A 8 -2.64 -13.66 5.18
N VAL A 9 -1.32 -13.61 4.97
CA VAL A 9 -0.38 -14.68 5.28
C VAL A 9 0.76 -14.08 6.11
N GLN A 10 1.07 -14.68 7.25
CA GLN A 10 2.20 -14.30 8.10
C GLN A 10 3.45 -15.08 7.68
N LEU A 11 4.59 -14.41 7.66
CA LEU A 11 5.87 -14.98 7.24
C LEU A 11 6.92 -14.81 8.34
N ALA A 12 7.68 -15.87 8.59
CA ALA A 12 8.77 -15.83 9.56
C ALA A 12 9.98 -15.09 8.96
N GLN A 13 10.29 -15.34 7.69
CA GLN A 13 11.40 -14.71 6.96
C GLN A 13 11.03 -14.39 5.51
N LEU A 14 11.87 -13.59 4.85
CA LEU A 14 11.72 -13.24 3.44
C LEU A 14 12.73 -14.00 2.58
N ASN A 15 12.61 -15.32 2.53
CA ASN A 15 13.35 -16.14 1.56
C ASN A 15 12.48 -16.46 0.33
N GLU A 16 13.12 -16.78 -0.80
CA GLU A 16 12.44 -17.05 -2.07
C GLU A 16 11.36 -18.13 -1.94
N THR A 17 11.64 -19.17 -1.16
CA THR A 17 10.75 -20.31 -0.93
C THR A 17 9.49 -19.90 -0.15
N GLU A 18 9.65 -19.19 0.98
CA GLU A 18 8.55 -18.68 1.81
C GLU A 18 7.67 -17.69 1.03
N TRP A 19 8.30 -16.81 0.25
CA TRP A 19 7.58 -15.86 -0.59
C TRP A 19 6.73 -16.54 -1.65
N THR A 20 7.34 -17.46 -2.41
CA THR A 20 6.67 -18.17 -3.48
C THR A 20 5.52 -19.03 -2.95
N ALA A 21 5.71 -19.66 -1.78
CA ALA A 21 4.66 -20.42 -1.11
C ALA A 21 3.49 -19.52 -0.67
N ALA A 22 3.76 -18.37 -0.03
CA ALA A 22 2.72 -17.45 0.40
C ALA A 22 1.93 -16.86 -0.77
N VAL A 23 2.63 -16.41 -1.82
CA VAL A 23 2.00 -15.85 -3.02
C VAL A 23 1.18 -16.91 -3.76
N ARG A 24 1.66 -18.17 -3.83
CA ARG A 24 0.89 -19.30 -4.38
C ARG A 24 -0.35 -19.62 -3.56
N ALA A 25 -0.26 -19.62 -2.24
CA ALA A 25 -1.40 -19.84 -1.35
C ALA A 25 -2.51 -18.80 -1.56
N LEU A 26 -2.13 -17.57 -1.92
CA LEU A 26 -3.07 -16.51 -2.26
C LEU A 26 -3.64 -16.63 -3.68
N GLY A 27 -3.00 -17.37 -4.58
CA GLY A 27 -3.33 -17.47 -6.01
C GLY A 27 -4.80 -17.67 -6.35
N PRO A 28 -5.52 -18.64 -5.75
CA PRO A 28 -6.95 -18.84 -5.98
C PRO A 28 -7.80 -17.60 -5.62
N HIS A 29 -7.43 -16.88 -4.56
CA HIS A 29 -8.11 -15.67 -4.13
C HIS A 29 -7.76 -14.47 -5.02
N LEU A 30 -6.53 -14.38 -5.53
CA LEU A 30 -6.12 -13.34 -6.47
C LEU A 30 -6.94 -13.41 -7.77
N ALA A 31 -7.13 -14.60 -8.34
CA ALA A 31 -7.92 -14.79 -9.56
C ALA A 31 -9.40 -14.39 -9.37
N GLN A 32 -10.00 -14.74 -8.24
CA GLN A 32 -11.40 -14.41 -7.97
C GLN A 32 -11.61 -12.92 -7.66
N ALA A 33 -10.64 -12.27 -7.01
CA ALA A 33 -10.76 -10.88 -6.58
C ALA A 33 -10.42 -9.88 -7.69
N SER A 34 -9.62 -10.27 -8.69
CA SER A 34 -9.23 -9.40 -9.81
C SER A 34 -10.42 -9.01 -10.70
N GLU A 35 -11.46 -9.84 -10.77
CA GLU A 35 -12.71 -9.53 -11.48
C GLU A 35 -13.47 -8.34 -10.89
N LYS A 36 -13.18 -7.97 -9.63
CA LYS A 36 -13.95 -6.97 -8.87
C LYS A 36 -13.26 -5.61 -8.75
N GLY A 37 -12.00 -5.52 -9.14
CA GLY A 37 -11.20 -4.31 -8.98
C GLY A 37 -9.70 -4.58 -8.97
N MET A 38 -8.94 -3.58 -8.54
CA MET A 38 -7.48 -3.70 -8.46
C MET A 38 -7.08 -4.33 -7.12
N LEU A 39 -6.16 -5.28 -7.15
CA LEU A 39 -5.65 -5.88 -5.92
C LEU A 39 -4.53 -5.03 -5.32
N VAL A 40 -4.58 -4.84 -4.01
CA VAL A 40 -3.58 -4.11 -3.22
C VAL A 40 -2.85 -5.12 -2.34
N LEU A 41 -1.59 -5.37 -2.66
CA LEU A 41 -0.69 -6.24 -1.92
C LEU A 41 0.17 -5.38 -1.01
N SER A 42 -0.06 -5.52 0.29
CA SER A 42 0.61 -4.77 1.34
C SER A 42 1.54 -5.69 2.11
N LEU A 43 2.83 -5.41 2.07
CA LEU A 43 3.81 -6.07 2.89
C LEU A 43 4.14 -5.21 4.10
N TYR A 44 3.94 -5.74 5.30
CA TYR A 44 4.44 -5.11 6.52
C TYR A 44 5.81 -5.69 6.86
N VAL A 45 6.79 -4.80 6.93
CA VAL A 45 8.23 -5.07 7.10
C VAL A 45 8.61 -4.71 8.52
N PRO A 46 9.08 -5.66 9.35
CA PRO A 46 9.49 -5.40 10.72
C PRO A 46 10.49 -4.25 10.78
N ASP A 47 10.27 -3.31 11.68
CA ASP A 47 11.15 -2.16 11.88
C ASP A 47 12.36 -2.47 12.80
N GLN A 48 12.60 -3.75 13.06
CA GLN A 48 13.68 -4.25 13.91
C GLN A 48 14.95 -4.58 13.11
N GLY A 49 16.10 -4.44 13.76
CA GLY A 49 17.42 -4.78 13.24
C GLY A 49 18.27 -3.57 12.85
N PRO A 50 19.54 -3.80 12.47
CA PRO A 50 20.51 -2.74 12.20
C PRO A 50 20.40 -2.12 10.80
N GLU A 51 19.59 -2.69 9.91
CA GLU A 51 19.45 -2.24 8.53
C GLU A 51 18.58 -0.98 8.42
N LEU A 52 18.94 -0.08 7.49
CA LEU A 52 18.11 1.08 7.17
C LEU A 52 16.75 0.66 6.60
N GLN A 53 15.66 1.19 7.15
CA GLN A 53 14.30 0.86 6.71
C GLN A 53 14.08 1.13 5.22
N THR A 54 14.71 2.18 4.68
CA THR A 54 14.60 2.48 3.24
C THR A 54 15.15 1.35 2.36
N VAL A 55 16.23 0.71 2.80
CA VAL A 55 16.87 -0.42 2.10
C VAL A 55 16.03 -1.68 2.28
N LYS A 56 15.62 -1.98 3.52
CA LYS A 56 14.81 -3.15 3.86
C LYS A 56 13.48 -3.17 3.11
N LEU A 57 12.77 -2.05 3.07
CA LEU A 57 11.53 -1.89 2.28
C LEU A 57 11.76 -2.12 0.79
N PHE A 58 12.85 -1.59 0.23
CA PHE A 58 13.16 -1.73 -1.18
C PHE A 58 13.43 -3.18 -1.56
N GLN A 59 14.32 -3.86 -0.84
CA GLN A 59 14.63 -5.26 -1.08
C GLN A 59 13.39 -6.14 -0.93
N SER A 60 12.62 -5.91 0.14
CA SER A 60 11.39 -6.67 0.40
C SER A 60 10.37 -6.53 -0.74
N LEU A 61 10.18 -5.30 -1.25
CA LEU A 61 9.25 -5.06 -2.34
C LEU A 61 9.75 -5.64 -3.67
N VAL A 62 11.06 -5.57 -3.95
CA VAL A 62 11.67 -6.21 -5.12
C VAL A 62 11.50 -7.74 -5.07
N SER A 63 11.74 -8.36 -3.91
CA SER A 63 11.54 -9.81 -3.73
C SER A 63 10.08 -10.21 -3.95
N LEU A 64 9.13 -9.45 -3.40
CA LEU A 64 7.70 -9.68 -3.65
C LEU A 64 7.35 -9.61 -5.14
N GLN A 65 7.88 -8.61 -5.86
CA GLN A 65 7.63 -8.47 -7.29
C GLN A 65 8.24 -9.61 -8.12
N SER A 66 9.42 -10.11 -7.73
CA SER A 66 10.02 -11.29 -8.36
C SER A 66 9.13 -12.53 -8.18
N ALA A 67 8.66 -12.79 -6.97
CA ALA A 67 7.76 -13.91 -6.66
C ALA A 67 6.43 -13.80 -7.43
N LEU A 68 5.85 -12.59 -7.52
CA LEU A 68 4.64 -12.36 -8.31
C LEU A 68 4.87 -12.62 -9.80
N SER A 69 6.01 -12.18 -10.35
CA SER A 69 6.36 -12.40 -11.76
C SER A 69 6.51 -13.88 -12.08
N GLN A 70 7.19 -14.64 -11.21
CA GLN A 70 7.31 -16.10 -11.34
C GLN A 70 5.94 -16.80 -11.24
N LEU A 71 5.07 -16.35 -10.32
CA LEU A 71 3.73 -16.89 -10.21
C LEU A 71 2.90 -16.60 -11.47
N GLN A 72 2.94 -15.40 -12.03
CA GLN A 72 2.22 -15.04 -13.26
C GLN A 72 2.69 -15.82 -14.49
N GLN A 73 3.94 -16.30 -14.50
CA GLN A 73 4.45 -17.17 -15.56
C GLN A 73 3.99 -18.64 -15.41
N THR A 74 3.74 -19.08 -14.17
CA THR A 74 3.44 -20.49 -13.84
C THR A 74 1.97 -20.75 -13.53
N SER A 75 1.19 -19.70 -13.28
CA SER A 75 -0.24 -19.73 -13.00
C SER A 75 -0.93 -18.72 -13.91
N GLY A 76 -2.18 -18.98 -14.30
CA GLY A 76 -2.94 -18.15 -15.25
C GLY A 76 -3.33 -16.74 -14.77
N LEU A 77 -2.58 -16.12 -13.84
CA LEU A 77 -2.83 -14.80 -13.26
C LEU A 77 -2.36 -13.63 -14.14
N GLN A 78 -2.28 -13.82 -15.47
CA GLN A 78 -1.63 -12.87 -16.39
C GLN A 78 -2.37 -11.53 -16.52
N GLU A 79 -3.66 -11.46 -16.18
CA GLU A 79 -4.48 -10.24 -16.32
C GLU A 79 -4.77 -9.52 -14.99
N VAL A 80 -4.19 -9.98 -13.88
CA VAL A 80 -4.48 -9.42 -12.56
C VAL A 80 -3.78 -8.06 -12.38
N GLN A 81 -4.56 -6.99 -12.24
CA GLN A 81 -4.03 -5.66 -11.89
C GLN A 81 -3.62 -5.61 -10.42
N LEU A 82 -2.32 -5.42 -10.18
CA LEU A 82 -1.71 -5.41 -8.86
C LEU A 82 -1.14 -4.03 -8.53
N PHE A 83 -1.38 -3.58 -7.30
CA PHE A 83 -0.69 -2.47 -6.68
C PHE A 83 0.08 -2.99 -5.47
N THR A 84 1.41 -2.85 -5.50
CA THR A 84 2.27 -3.37 -4.44
C THR A 84 2.86 -2.25 -3.60
N ARG A 85 2.91 -2.49 -2.29
CA ARG A 85 3.52 -1.57 -1.33
C ARG A 85 4.13 -2.34 -0.16
N ALA A 86 5.14 -1.75 0.45
CA ALA A 86 5.77 -2.21 1.66
C ALA A 86 5.71 -1.09 2.72
N LEU A 87 5.36 -1.41 3.96
CA LEU A 87 5.23 -0.47 5.07
C LEU A 87 6.03 -0.98 6.26
N THR A 88 6.70 -0.10 6.99
CA THR A 88 7.30 -0.47 8.27
C THR A 88 6.21 -0.76 9.31
N HIS A 89 6.45 -1.73 10.20
CA HIS A 89 5.61 -1.95 11.39
C HIS A 89 6.43 -2.49 12.57
N SER A 90 5.88 -2.37 13.77
CA SER A 90 6.56 -2.72 15.02
C SER A 90 6.59 -4.21 15.36
N GLN A 91 5.92 -5.06 14.57
CA GLN A 91 5.88 -6.50 14.86
C GLN A 91 7.16 -7.19 14.37
N PRO A 92 7.59 -8.29 15.01
CA PRO A 92 8.84 -8.96 14.68
C PRO A 92 8.77 -9.82 13.40
N HIS A 93 7.59 -10.00 12.82
CA HIS A 93 7.35 -10.87 11.68
C HIS A 93 6.78 -10.11 10.51
N TYR A 94 7.14 -10.53 9.30
CA TYR A 94 6.55 -9.99 8.09
C TYR A 94 5.08 -10.42 7.97
N LEU A 95 4.25 -9.53 7.46
CA LEU A 95 2.86 -9.82 7.15
C LEU A 95 2.57 -9.44 5.70
N LEU A 96 2.16 -10.41 4.90
CA LEU A 96 1.64 -10.16 3.56
C LEU A 96 0.12 -10.11 3.63
N GLN A 97 -0.46 -8.97 3.26
CA GLN A 97 -1.90 -8.77 3.19
C GLN A 97 -2.32 -8.47 1.75
N VAL A 98 -3.42 -9.08 1.31
CA VAL A 98 -4.11 -8.79 0.07
C VAL A 98 -5.46 -8.17 0.38
N SER A 99 -5.77 -7.09 -0.32
CA SER A 99 -7.08 -6.44 -0.30
C SER A 99 -7.51 -6.06 -1.71
N CYS A 100 -8.80 -5.85 -1.93
CA CYS A 100 -9.33 -5.39 -3.21
C CYS A 100 -9.76 -3.92 -3.10
N ALA A 101 -9.20 -3.08 -3.97
CA ALA A 101 -9.65 -1.72 -4.20
C ALA A 101 -10.68 -1.75 -5.36
N PRO A 102 -11.98 -1.52 -5.08
CA PRO A 102 -13.02 -1.58 -6.10
C PRO A 102 -12.77 -0.60 -7.23
N ALA A 103 -13.24 -0.96 -8.43
CA ALA A 103 -13.29 -0.02 -9.54
C ALA A 103 -14.29 1.12 -9.23
N PRO A 104 -14.03 2.34 -9.72
CA PRO A 104 -15.00 3.44 -9.65
C PRO A 104 -16.36 2.99 -10.22
N GLY A 105 -17.45 3.21 -9.48
CA GLY A 105 -18.80 2.82 -9.90
C GLY A 105 -19.24 1.39 -9.52
N VAL A 106 -18.37 0.58 -8.91
CA VAL A 106 -18.74 -0.72 -8.34
C VAL A 106 -19.25 -0.54 -6.90
N SER A 107 -20.58 -0.61 -6.75
CA SER A 107 -21.39 -0.59 -5.51
C SER A 107 -21.61 0.77 -4.82
N THR A 108 -22.87 1.21 -4.82
CA THR A 108 -23.43 2.31 -4.02
C THR A 108 -23.93 1.85 -2.64
N ALA A 109 -23.73 0.59 -2.27
CA ALA A 109 -24.10 0.12 -0.95
C ALA A 109 -23.21 0.78 0.12
N PRO A 110 -23.75 1.14 1.30
CA PRO A 110 -22.92 1.55 2.42
C PRO A 110 -21.85 0.47 2.66
N LEU A 111 -20.61 0.90 2.86
CA LEU A 111 -19.50 -0.01 3.12
C LEU A 111 -19.87 -0.92 4.30
N PRO A 112 -19.77 -2.25 4.17
CA PRO A 112 -20.08 -3.13 5.28
C PRO A 112 -19.14 -2.83 6.44
N VAL A 113 -19.70 -2.66 7.64
CA VAL A 113 -18.94 -2.71 8.89
C VAL A 113 -18.39 -4.13 9.00
N LEU A 114 -17.06 -4.24 9.02
CA LEU A 114 -16.36 -5.52 9.06
C LEU A 114 -16.70 -6.27 10.35
N GLY A 115 -17.41 -7.39 10.20
CA GLY A 115 -17.40 -8.44 11.21
C GLY A 115 -15.97 -8.95 11.40
N GLN A 116 -15.55 -9.02 12.66
CA GLN A 116 -14.21 -9.47 13.02
C GLN A 116 -14.05 -10.97 12.75
N THR A 117 -12.93 -11.36 12.12
CA THR A 117 -12.37 -12.71 12.27
C THR A 117 -11.13 -12.54 13.16
N PRO A 118 -11.16 -12.94 14.44
CA PRO A 118 -10.03 -12.75 15.35
C PRO A 118 -8.80 -13.53 14.88
N GLY A 119 -7.66 -12.84 14.76
CA GLY A 119 -6.34 -13.50 14.74
C GLY A 119 -5.29 -12.94 13.78
N LEU A 120 -5.65 -12.39 12.62
CA LEU A 120 -4.66 -12.01 11.58
C LEU A 120 -4.90 -10.66 10.90
N TYR A 121 -5.90 -9.90 11.34
CA TYR A 121 -6.17 -8.54 10.89
C TYR A 121 -5.65 -7.52 11.91
N GLN A 122 -4.68 -6.69 11.53
CA GLN A 122 -4.39 -5.47 12.28
C GLN A 122 -5.41 -4.39 11.88
N GLU A 123 -6.50 -4.31 12.66
CA GLU A 123 -7.35 -3.11 12.71
C GLU A 123 -6.49 -1.86 12.96
N GLY A 124 -6.91 -0.73 12.38
CA GLY A 124 -6.37 0.58 12.75
C GLY A 124 -5.11 1.04 12.02
N LEU A 125 -4.53 0.27 11.11
CA LEU A 125 -3.49 0.82 10.22
C LEU A 125 -4.14 1.83 9.28
N ALA A 126 -3.88 3.11 9.52
CA ALA A 126 -4.43 4.22 8.75
C ALA A 126 -4.17 4.08 7.24
N ALA A 127 -3.14 3.33 6.83
CA ALA A 127 -2.84 3.00 5.44
C ALA A 127 -3.88 2.09 4.75
N ASN A 128 -4.83 1.52 5.51
CA ASN A 128 -5.90 0.65 5.00
C ASN A 128 -7.28 1.33 5.04
N ALA A 129 -7.34 2.60 5.43
CA ALA A 129 -8.60 3.34 5.44
C ALA A 129 -9.19 3.49 4.02
N ALA A 130 -10.52 3.58 3.94
CA ALA A 130 -11.24 3.75 2.69
C ALA A 130 -10.79 5.00 1.92
N LEU A 131 -10.50 6.08 2.64
CA LEU A 131 -9.76 7.24 2.15
C LEU A 131 -8.69 7.60 3.19
N HIS A 132 -7.47 7.85 2.72
CA HIS A 132 -6.43 8.51 3.51
C HIS A 132 -5.45 9.24 2.60
N TYR A 133 -4.60 10.06 3.21
CA TYR A 133 -3.58 10.82 2.53
C TYR A 133 -2.22 10.54 3.14
N ARG A 134 -1.20 10.50 2.28
CA ARG A 134 0.20 10.37 2.66
C ARG A 134 1.01 11.47 1.99
N VAL A 135 2.24 11.70 2.43
CA VAL A 135 3.15 12.66 1.79
C VAL A 135 4.29 11.92 1.12
N GLN A 136 4.37 11.98 -0.21
CA GLN A 136 5.52 11.47 -0.95
C GLN A 136 6.70 12.42 -0.77
N VAL A 137 7.86 11.87 -0.40
CA VAL A 137 9.08 12.64 -0.15
C VAL A 137 10.23 12.31 -1.11
N SER A 138 10.20 11.13 -1.74
CA SER A 138 11.22 10.71 -2.70
C SER A 138 10.65 9.74 -3.74
N ALA A 139 11.26 9.73 -4.92
CA ALA A 139 11.02 8.76 -5.99
C ALA A 139 12.37 8.35 -6.60
N THR A 140 12.66 7.05 -6.61
CA THR A 140 13.98 6.51 -7.00
C THR A 140 13.82 5.21 -7.81
N GLN A 141 14.80 4.88 -8.64
CA GLN A 141 14.86 3.60 -9.36
C GLN A 141 15.67 2.53 -8.61
N ARG A 142 16.39 2.93 -7.56
CA ARG A 142 17.29 2.07 -6.77
C ARG A 142 17.04 2.25 -5.28
N ALA A 143 17.52 1.30 -4.48
CA ALA A 143 17.46 1.41 -3.02
C ALA A 143 18.06 2.75 -2.56
N LEU A 144 17.34 3.43 -1.67
CA LEU A 144 17.81 4.66 -1.06
C LEU A 144 18.52 4.32 0.26
N GLN A 145 19.75 4.79 0.44
CA GLN A 145 20.48 4.68 1.71
C GLN A 145 20.33 6.01 2.45
N ASP A 146 19.23 6.18 3.17
CA ASP A 146 18.87 7.43 3.83
C ASP A 146 18.42 7.17 5.26
N SER A 147 19.30 7.49 6.22
CA SER A 147 19.06 7.31 7.65
C SER A 147 18.01 8.27 8.18
N ALA A 148 17.93 9.50 7.66
CA ALA A 148 16.96 10.49 8.08
C ALA A 148 15.54 10.06 7.68
N LEU A 149 15.38 9.52 6.47
CA LEU A 149 14.13 8.94 6.01
C LEU A 149 13.80 7.64 6.75
N SER A 150 14.80 6.79 7.00
CA SER A 150 14.61 5.53 7.74
C SER A 150 14.16 5.73 9.18
N ALA A 151 14.46 6.88 9.79
CA ALA A 151 14.02 7.25 11.13
C ALA A 151 12.59 7.81 11.18
N GLN A 152 11.96 8.05 10.03
CA GLN A 152 10.59 8.57 9.99
C GLN A 152 9.57 7.48 10.32
N GLN A 153 8.51 7.88 11.03
CA GLN A 153 7.38 7.01 11.31
C GLN A 153 6.51 6.79 10.07
N ASP A 154 5.79 5.67 10.06
CA ASP A 154 4.89 5.29 8.98
C ASP A 154 5.56 5.33 7.60
N LEU A 155 6.82 4.88 7.48
CA LEU A 155 7.50 4.84 6.19
C LEU A 155 6.87 3.76 5.30
N MET A 156 6.51 4.16 4.09
CA MET A 156 6.01 3.25 3.07
C MET A 156 6.75 3.45 1.76
N LEU A 157 7.07 2.34 1.10
CA LEU A 157 7.54 2.28 -0.26
C LEU A 157 6.44 1.67 -1.14
N GLU A 158 6.12 2.30 -2.25
CA GLU A 158 5.20 1.74 -3.23
C GLU A 158 5.83 1.65 -4.61
N LYS A 159 5.30 0.73 -5.41
CA LYS A 159 5.67 0.59 -6.81
C LYS A 159 4.41 0.67 -7.66
N VAL A 160 4.30 1.78 -8.41
CA VAL A 160 3.24 1.95 -9.39
C VAL A 160 3.52 1.04 -10.59
N PRO A 161 2.51 0.33 -11.13
CA PRO A 161 2.62 -0.37 -12.40
C PRO A 161 3.21 0.54 -13.48
N ASP A 162 4.05 -0.02 -14.34
CA ASP A 162 4.63 0.66 -15.52
C ASP A 162 5.51 1.90 -15.24
N SER A 163 5.69 2.30 -13.97
CA SER A 163 6.64 3.34 -13.55
C SER A 163 7.99 2.72 -13.20
N PRO A 164 9.15 3.24 -13.68
CA PRO A 164 10.44 2.72 -13.24
C PRO A 164 10.78 3.12 -11.79
N TYR A 165 10.01 4.03 -11.19
CA TYR A 165 10.26 4.57 -9.87
C TYR A 165 9.51 3.84 -8.76
N TYR A 166 10.22 3.61 -7.67
CA TYR A 166 9.72 3.35 -6.33
C TYR A 166 9.53 4.67 -5.59
N ARG A 167 8.43 4.82 -4.86
CA ARG A 167 8.06 6.09 -4.25
C ARG A 167 7.96 5.93 -2.74
N TYR A 168 8.74 6.72 -2.01
CA TYR A 168 8.69 6.76 -0.55
C TYR A 168 7.65 7.78 -0.10
N THR A 169 6.81 7.36 0.84
CA THR A 169 5.77 8.18 1.44
C THR A 169 5.77 8.06 2.95
N LEU A 170 5.38 9.14 3.63
CA LEU A 170 5.36 9.25 5.08
C LEU A 170 3.95 9.56 5.58
N GLY A 171 3.71 9.14 6.82
CA GLY A 171 2.46 9.35 7.57
C GLY A 171 1.26 8.67 6.93
N SER A 172 0.13 8.70 7.62
CA SER A 172 -1.14 8.27 7.05
C SER A 172 -2.26 9.02 7.74
N THR A 173 -2.78 10.04 7.07
CA THR A 173 -3.72 11.00 7.66
C THR A 173 -5.12 10.79 7.10
N SER A 174 -6.14 10.95 7.94
CA SER A 174 -7.54 10.75 7.56
C SER A 174 -8.15 11.94 6.80
N THR A 175 -7.50 13.11 6.83
CA THR A 175 -7.98 14.35 6.20
C THR A 175 -6.88 15.03 5.41
N TYR A 176 -7.27 15.76 4.37
CA TYR A 176 -6.34 16.54 3.56
C TYR A 176 -5.67 17.66 4.38
N ALA A 177 -6.39 18.27 5.31
CA ALA A 177 -5.83 19.31 6.19
C ALA A 177 -4.67 18.77 7.04
N ALA A 178 -4.83 17.60 7.66
CA ALA A 178 -3.75 16.95 8.40
C ALA A 178 -2.56 16.57 7.49
N ALA A 179 -2.83 16.15 6.25
CA ALA A 179 -1.78 15.92 5.26
C ALA A 179 -1.02 17.20 4.88
N GLN A 180 -1.70 18.35 4.81
CA GLN A 180 -1.06 19.65 4.57
C GLN A 180 -0.16 20.05 5.73
N ASP A 181 -0.58 19.82 6.97
CA ASP A 181 0.25 20.12 8.15
C ASP A 181 1.50 19.22 8.18
N LEU A 182 1.34 17.93 7.90
CA LEU A 182 2.46 17.01 7.72
C LEU A 182 3.39 17.46 6.58
N GLN A 183 2.84 17.83 5.42
CA GLN A 183 3.62 18.31 4.28
C GLN A 183 4.44 19.55 4.66
N LYS A 184 3.85 20.54 5.33
CA LYS A 184 4.55 21.75 5.79
C LYS A 184 5.67 21.41 6.75
N SER A 185 5.43 20.52 7.70
CA SER A 185 6.46 20.05 8.64
C SER A 185 7.63 19.39 7.91
N LEU A 186 7.35 18.51 6.94
CA LEU A 186 8.38 17.85 6.14
C LEU A 186 9.16 18.85 5.26
N LEU A 187 8.49 19.84 4.67
CA LEU A 187 9.15 20.91 3.92
C LEU A 187 10.11 21.72 4.81
N ALA A 188 9.70 22.04 6.04
CA ALA A 188 10.53 22.73 7.01
C ALA A 188 11.75 21.90 7.46
N GLN A 189 11.63 20.57 7.44
CA GLN A 189 12.74 19.64 7.70
C GLN A 189 13.67 19.44 6.48
N GLY A 190 13.38 20.05 5.33
CA GLY A 190 14.22 20.00 4.13
C GLY A 190 13.77 19.02 3.05
N TRP A 191 12.63 18.34 3.21
CA TRP A 191 12.05 17.46 2.19
C TRP A 191 11.39 18.27 1.05
N ARG A 192 12.20 18.98 0.26
CA ARG A 192 11.74 19.98 -0.75
C ARG A 192 10.77 19.45 -1.80
N GLY A 193 10.75 18.14 -2.04
CA GLY A 193 9.83 17.46 -2.97
C GLY A 193 8.54 16.93 -2.32
N ALA A 194 8.26 17.28 -1.06
CA ALA A 194 7.12 16.76 -0.32
C ALA A 194 5.79 17.12 -1.01
N TYR A 195 5.03 16.09 -1.40
CA TYR A 195 3.77 16.24 -2.13
C TYR A 195 2.70 15.27 -1.59
N ILE A 196 1.50 15.78 -1.38
CA ILE A 196 0.37 15.01 -0.84
C ILE A 196 -0.21 14.09 -1.90
N VAL A 197 -0.39 12.82 -1.55
CA VAL A 197 -1.04 11.78 -2.36
C VAL A 197 -2.28 11.26 -1.66
N ALA A 198 -3.36 11.05 -2.42
CA ALA A 198 -4.57 10.40 -1.93
C ALA A 198 -4.52 8.89 -2.20
N TYR A 199 -5.04 8.12 -1.26
CA TYR A 199 -5.23 6.68 -1.36
C TYR A 199 -6.69 6.34 -1.09
N ILE A 200 -7.25 5.47 -1.93
CA ILE A 200 -8.60 4.96 -1.81
C ILE A 200 -8.51 3.44 -1.70
N TYR A 201 -9.02 2.87 -0.60
CA TYR A 201 -8.90 1.46 -0.24
C TYR A 201 -7.46 0.92 -0.37
N GLY A 202 -6.49 1.68 0.16
CA GLY A 202 -5.07 1.31 0.12
C GLY A 202 -4.38 1.50 -1.24
N ARG A 203 -5.11 1.87 -2.30
CA ARG A 203 -4.55 2.15 -3.62
C ARG A 203 -4.32 3.64 -3.82
N ARG A 204 -3.14 4.02 -4.29
CA ARG A 204 -2.87 5.41 -4.72
C ARG A 204 -3.76 5.81 -5.90
N VAL A 205 -4.33 7.01 -5.84
CA VAL A 205 -5.14 7.57 -6.94
C VAL A 205 -4.56 8.87 -7.48
N SER A 206 -4.64 9.05 -8.80
CA SER A 206 -4.32 10.32 -9.45
C SER A 206 -5.39 11.37 -9.14
N LYS A 207 -5.12 12.66 -9.41
CA LYS A 207 -6.16 13.71 -9.31
C LYS A 207 -7.35 13.45 -10.26
N GLY A 208 -7.11 12.82 -11.41
CA GLY A 208 -8.19 12.43 -12.32
C GLY A 208 -9.10 11.38 -11.69
N GLN A 209 -8.51 10.28 -11.22
CA GLN A 209 -9.23 9.19 -10.55
C GLN A 209 -9.92 9.67 -9.28
N ALA A 210 -9.29 10.53 -8.48
CA ALA A 210 -9.90 11.07 -7.26
C ALA A 210 -11.21 11.84 -7.52
N ARG A 211 -11.37 12.48 -8.69
CA ARG A 211 -12.63 13.16 -9.04
C ARG A 211 -13.81 12.21 -9.13
N GLU A 212 -13.58 10.97 -9.54
CA GLU A 212 -14.61 9.94 -9.67
C GLU A 212 -15.18 9.50 -8.31
N TYR A 213 -14.50 9.84 -7.21
CA TYR A 213 -14.92 9.48 -5.85
C TYR A 213 -15.46 10.66 -5.03
N LEU A 214 -15.63 11.85 -5.63
CA LEU A 214 -16.04 13.07 -4.90
C LEU A 214 -17.39 12.92 -4.17
N SER A 215 -18.34 12.18 -4.73
CA SER A 215 -19.64 11.93 -4.10
C SER A 215 -19.54 11.03 -2.85
N TYR A 216 -18.53 10.18 -2.78
CA TYR A 216 -18.30 9.25 -1.66
C TYR A 216 -17.37 9.86 -0.60
N PHE A 217 -16.40 10.67 -1.03
CA PHE A 217 -15.38 11.26 -0.17
C PHE A 217 -15.28 12.78 -0.42
N PRO A 218 -16.14 13.59 0.22
CA PRO A 218 -16.18 15.04 0.00
C PRO A 218 -14.85 15.77 0.31
N ASP A 219 -14.02 15.23 1.21
CA ASP A 219 -12.71 15.82 1.54
C ASP A 219 -11.75 15.85 0.34
N LEU A 220 -11.97 15.02 -0.68
CA LEU A 220 -11.22 15.06 -1.94
C LEU A 220 -11.37 16.40 -2.67
N ALA A 221 -12.44 17.18 -2.42
CA ALA A 221 -12.57 18.53 -2.97
C ALA A 221 -11.37 19.42 -2.61
N ARG A 222 -10.95 19.37 -1.34
CA ARG A 222 -9.78 20.11 -0.85
C ARG A 222 -8.49 19.63 -1.51
N TYR A 223 -8.30 18.31 -1.60
CA TYR A 223 -7.16 17.70 -2.31
C TYR A 223 -7.08 18.10 -3.78
N LEU A 224 -8.24 18.27 -4.42
CA LEU A 224 -8.36 18.69 -5.81
C LEU A 224 -8.23 20.20 -6.01
N GLY A 225 -8.17 20.99 -4.93
CA GLY A 225 -8.08 22.45 -4.95
C GLY A 225 -9.39 23.13 -5.38
N ARG A 226 -10.52 22.59 -4.92
CA ARG A 226 -11.88 23.10 -5.20
C ARG A 226 -12.56 23.55 -3.92
#